data_AF-T1BYI6-F1
#
_entry.id   AF-T1BYI6-F1
#
_cell.length_a   1.000
_cell.length_b   1.000
_cell.length_c   1.000
_cell.angle_alpha   90.00
_cell.angle_beta   90.00
_cell.angle_gamma   90.00
#
_symmetry.space_group_name_H-M   'P 1'
#
loop_
_entity.id
_entity.type
_entity.pdbx_description
1 polymer ?
#
loop_
_entity_poly.entity_id
_entity_poly.type
_entity_poly.pdbx_seq_one_letter_code
_entity_poly.pdbx_strand_id
1 'polypeptide(L)'
;MHTLVHDDLLSLERYARERGEYRARAMTHKRARSVRLGAHLTLLFEDRVTVQYQVQEMLRIERIFEPDAIAEELATYNPLIPDGHNLKATLLIEYPDIDERRRALENLRGIEHHIALQVADHAPVLAIADEDLPRSNDSKTAAVHFLRFELGTAMIAAWR
;
A
#
# COMPACT_ATOMS: atom_id res chain seq x y z
N MET A 1 -2.91 12.54 8.67
CA MET A 1 -2.69 11.60 9.80
C MET A 1 -1.24 11.73 10.24
N HIS A 2 -0.83 11.21 11.41
CA HIS A 2 0.58 11.20 11.80
C HIS A 2 1.28 9.93 11.28
N THR A 3 2.53 10.07 10.87
CA THR A 3 3.40 8.96 10.48
C THR A 3 3.74 8.05 11.66
N LEU A 4 4.29 6.87 11.38
CA LEU A 4 4.78 5.96 12.40
C LEU A 4 6.16 6.38 12.88
N VAL A 5 6.37 6.24 14.19
CA VAL A 5 7.68 6.34 14.85
C VAL A 5 8.06 5.01 15.49
N HIS A 6 9.32 4.88 15.91
CA HIS A 6 9.81 3.65 16.55
C HIS A 6 8.95 3.20 17.74
N ASP A 7 8.48 4.12 18.57
CA ASP A 7 7.64 3.83 19.75
C ASP A 7 6.26 3.26 19.41
N ASP A 8 5.85 3.36 18.15
CA ASP A 8 4.64 2.73 17.65
C ASP A 8 4.85 1.24 17.32
N LEU A 9 6.10 0.78 17.29
CA LEU A 9 6.46 -0.59 16.95
C LEU A 9 6.68 -1.42 18.22
N LEU A 10 6.53 -2.72 18.07
CA LEU A 10 6.74 -3.69 19.13
C LEU A 10 8.12 -4.29 18.88
N SER A 11 8.84 -4.64 19.96
CA SER A 11 10.03 -5.44 19.80
C SER A 11 9.71 -6.77 19.11
N LEU A 12 10.69 -7.38 18.45
CA LEU A 12 10.50 -8.66 17.77
C LEU A 12 9.93 -9.75 18.69
N GLU A 13 10.39 -9.80 19.95
CA GLU A 13 9.89 -10.73 20.96
C GLU A 13 8.41 -10.50 21.27
N ARG A 14 8.04 -9.24 21.53
CA ARG A 14 6.66 -8.90 21.89
C ARG A 14 5.73 -9.12 20.69
N TYR A 15 6.14 -8.67 19.50
CA TYR A 15 5.38 -8.91 18.29
C TYR A 15 5.20 -10.40 18.02
N ALA A 16 6.22 -11.24 18.19
CA ALA A 16 6.10 -12.68 18.00
C ALA A 16 5.04 -13.33 18.90
N ARG A 17 4.88 -12.86 20.15
CA ARG A 17 3.84 -13.31 21.08
C ARG A 17 2.44 -12.84 20.66
N GLU A 18 2.32 -11.59 20.25
CA GLU A 18 1.03 -10.94 19.95
C GLU A 18 0.58 -11.09 18.48
N ARG A 19 1.46 -11.65 17.61
CA ARG A 19 1.28 -11.68 16.15
C ARG A 19 -0.06 -12.26 15.71
N GLY A 20 -0.54 -13.31 16.37
CA GLY A 20 -1.80 -13.96 16.00
C GLY A 20 -2.98 -13.00 16.05
N GLU A 21 -3.10 -12.26 17.15
CA GLU A 21 -4.15 -11.24 17.34
C GLU A 21 -3.90 -10.04 16.44
N TYR A 22 -2.66 -9.58 16.36
CA TYR A 22 -2.27 -8.42 15.55
C TYR A 22 -2.61 -8.64 14.06
N ARG A 23 -2.29 -9.83 13.53
CA ARG A 23 -2.63 -10.24 12.17
C ARG A 23 -4.15 -10.33 11.98
N ALA A 24 -4.90 -10.92 12.92
CA ALA A 24 -6.34 -11.03 12.79
C ALA A 24 -7.03 -9.66 12.70
N ARG A 25 -6.58 -8.71 13.55
CA ARG A 25 -7.03 -7.31 13.52
C ARG A 25 -6.66 -6.62 12.20
N ALA A 26 -5.41 -6.75 11.77
CA ALA A 26 -4.94 -6.17 10.51
C ALA A 26 -5.70 -6.72 9.29
N MET A 27 -5.96 -8.03 9.22
CA MET A 27 -6.71 -8.62 8.11
C MET A 27 -8.16 -8.14 8.09
N THR A 28 -8.80 -8.03 9.25
CA THR A 28 -10.17 -7.49 9.36
C THR A 28 -10.21 -6.04 8.87
N HIS A 29 -9.22 -5.23 9.28
CA HIS A 29 -9.09 -3.84 8.86
C HIS A 29 -8.83 -3.71 7.34
N LYS A 30 -7.89 -4.50 6.80
CA LYS A 30 -7.56 -4.51 5.36
C LYS A 30 -8.80 -4.85 4.51
N ARG A 31 -9.67 -5.78 4.94
CA ARG A 31 -10.91 -6.11 4.20
C ARG A 31 -11.81 -4.91 3.95
N ALA A 32 -11.96 -4.02 4.95
CA ALA A 32 -12.79 -2.81 4.81
C ALA A 32 -12.12 -1.74 3.93
N ARG A 33 -10.83 -1.90 3.62
CA ARG A 33 -10.02 -0.96 2.83
C ARG A 33 -9.60 -1.51 1.47
N SER A 34 -10.04 -2.72 1.13
CA SER A 34 -9.73 -3.36 -0.15
C SER A 34 -10.88 -3.20 -1.13
N VAL A 35 -10.55 -2.79 -2.35
CA VAL A 35 -11.48 -2.70 -3.47
C VAL A 35 -10.94 -3.56 -4.60
N ARG A 36 -11.75 -4.53 -5.06
CA ARG A 36 -11.42 -5.32 -6.26
C ARG A 36 -11.79 -4.55 -7.52
N LEU A 37 -10.88 -4.51 -8.47
CA LEU A 37 -11.07 -3.94 -9.80
C LEU A 37 -11.03 -5.09 -10.83
N GLY A 38 -12.22 -5.57 -11.20
CA GLY A 38 -12.34 -6.74 -12.06
C GLY A 38 -11.83 -8.02 -11.39
N ALA A 39 -11.22 -8.91 -12.18
CA ALA A 39 -10.85 -10.25 -11.72
C ALA A 39 -9.51 -10.30 -10.99
N HIS A 40 -8.52 -9.52 -11.46
CA HIS A 40 -7.10 -9.71 -11.12
C HIS A 40 -6.44 -8.54 -10.40
N LEU A 41 -7.16 -7.44 -10.18
CA LEU A 41 -6.61 -6.26 -9.52
C LEU A 41 -7.31 -6.01 -8.19
N THR A 42 -6.51 -5.71 -7.17
CA THR A 42 -7.00 -5.29 -5.85
C THR A 42 -6.29 -4.01 -5.46
N LEU A 43 -7.04 -2.97 -5.12
CA LEU A 43 -6.51 -1.79 -4.43
C LEU A 43 -6.70 -1.97 -2.94
N LEU A 44 -5.61 -1.94 -2.17
CA LEU A 44 -5.65 -1.77 -0.73
C LEU A 44 -5.38 -0.30 -0.40
N PHE A 45 -6.38 0.44 0.03
CA PHE A 45 -6.16 1.80 0.52
C PHE A 45 -5.42 1.75 1.85
N GLU A 46 -4.22 2.30 1.87
CA GLU A 46 -3.32 2.25 3.01
C GLU A 46 -3.71 3.30 4.07
N ASP A 47 -3.45 2.98 5.32
CA ASP A 47 -3.49 3.89 6.44
C ASP A 47 -2.46 3.48 7.50
N ARG A 48 -2.48 4.18 8.62
CA ARG A 48 -1.51 3.92 9.68
C ARG A 48 -1.56 2.48 10.21
N VAL A 49 -2.71 1.82 10.25
CA VAL A 49 -2.85 0.45 10.77
C VAL A 49 -2.31 -0.56 9.76
N THR A 50 -2.64 -0.38 8.48
CA THR A 50 -2.17 -1.29 7.43
C THR A 50 -0.65 -1.21 7.27
N VAL A 51 -0.10 0.01 7.34
CA VAL A 51 1.34 0.29 7.26
C VAL A 51 2.07 -0.24 8.50
N GLN A 52 1.54 -0.02 9.71
CA GLN A 52 2.16 -0.51 10.94
C GLN A 52 2.27 -2.04 10.94
N TYR A 53 1.22 -2.74 10.49
CA TYR A 53 1.27 -4.19 10.31
C TYR A 53 2.33 -4.62 9.29
N GLN A 54 2.45 -3.89 8.17
CA GLN A 54 3.42 -4.20 7.14
C GLN A 54 4.86 -4.06 7.65
N VAL A 55 5.17 -2.95 8.33
CA VAL A 55 6.49 -2.72 8.95
C VAL A 55 6.80 -3.82 9.96
N GLN A 56 5.86 -4.17 10.85
CA GLN A 56 6.06 -5.22 11.85
C GLN A 56 6.34 -6.60 11.22
N GLU A 57 5.65 -6.95 10.13
CA GLU A 57 5.94 -8.19 9.41
C GLU A 57 7.33 -8.16 8.76
N MET A 58 7.74 -7.03 8.17
CA MET A 58 9.09 -6.87 7.60
C MET A 58 10.18 -7.03 8.66
N LEU A 59 10.08 -6.28 9.77
CA LEU A 59 11.04 -6.38 10.87
C LEU A 59 11.16 -7.82 11.39
N ARG A 60 10.04 -8.55 11.49
CA ARG A 60 10.03 -9.95 11.94
C ARG A 60 10.65 -10.91 10.94
N ILE A 61 10.33 -10.78 9.65
CA ILE A 61 10.82 -11.69 8.60
C ILE A 61 12.34 -11.53 8.45
N GLU A 62 12.79 -10.29 8.37
CA GLU A 62 14.20 -9.94 8.16
C GLU A 62 14.99 -9.87 9.48
N ARG A 63 14.33 -10.05 10.64
CA ARG A 63 14.91 -9.97 11.99
C ARG A 63 15.63 -8.63 12.24
N ILE A 64 15.02 -7.53 11.82
CA ILE A 64 15.55 -6.18 12.01
C ILE A 64 15.16 -5.69 13.41
N PHE A 65 16.16 -5.33 14.22
CA PHE A 65 15.98 -4.79 15.56
C PHE A 65 16.89 -3.59 15.88
N GLU A 66 17.86 -3.29 15.01
CA GLU A 66 18.76 -2.15 15.18
C GLU A 66 17.99 -0.84 14.87
N PRO A 67 18.11 0.21 15.70
CA PRO A 67 17.33 1.43 15.57
C PRO A 67 17.42 2.10 14.19
N ASP A 68 18.63 2.17 13.62
CA ASP A 68 18.85 2.81 12.32
C ASP A 68 18.17 2.03 11.18
N ALA A 69 18.25 0.69 11.22
CA ALA A 69 17.59 -0.15 10.24
C ALA A 69 16.05 -0.12 10.38
N ILE A 70 15.52 0.02 11.60
CA ILE A 70 14.08 0.26 11.82
C ILE A 70 13.67 1.62 11.22
N ALA A 71 14.50 2.65 11.37
CA ALA A 71 14.23 3.97 10.81
C ALA A 71 14.19 3.94 9.27
N GLU A 72 15.06 3.15 8.63
CA GLU A 72 15.05 2.93 7.17
C GLU A 72 13.76 2.25 6.69
N GLU A 73 13.30 1.21 7.39
CA GLU A 73 12.02 0.54 7.11
C GLU A 73 10.84 1.52 7.28
N LEU A 74 10.82 2.28 8.38
CA LEU A 74 9.81 3.32 8.60
C LEU A 74 9.83 4.37 7.49
N ALA A 75 10.99 4.81 7.03
CA ALA A 75 11.12 5.79 5.95
C ALA A 75 10.58 5.26 4.62
N THR A 76 10.71 3.96 4.36
CA THR A 76 10.19 3.31 3.15
C THR A 76 8.67 3.20 3.17
N TYR A 77 8.08 2.88 4.33
CA TYR A 77 6.64 2.59 4.43
C TYR A 77 5.77 3.79 4.84
N ASN A 78 6.31 4.76 5.58
CA ASN A 78 5.58 5.97 5.99
C ASN A 78 4.98 6.79 4.81
N PRO A 79 5.59 6.87 3.62
CA PRO A 79 4.99 7.51 2.45
C PRO A 79 3.63 6.93 2.02
N LEU A 80 3.28 5.72 2.48
CA LEU A 80 1.97 5.10 2.26
C LEU A 80 0.89 5.57 3.24
N ILE A 81 1.23 6.37 4.24
CA ILE A 81 0.25 6.93 5.18
C ILE A 81 -0.33 8.22 4.58
N PRO A 82 -1.67 8.33 4.44
CA PRO A 82 -2.31 9.56 3.98
C PRO A 82 -2.03 10.76 4.89
N ASP A 83 -1.69 11.89 4.28
CA ASP A 83 -1.40 13.14 4.99
C ASP A 83 -2.65 14.00 5.26
N GLY A 84 -3.77 13.70 4.59
CA GLY A 84 -5.05 14.37 4.74
C GLY A 84 -5.55 15.10 3.50
N HIS A 85 -4.71 15.23 2.46
CA HIS A 85 -5.11 15.77 1.15
C HIS A 85 -4.90 14.78 0.01
N ASN A 86 -4.46 13.55 0.32
CA ASN A 86 -4.41 12.45 -0.63
C ASN A 86 -4.94 11.14 -0.04
N LEU A 87 -5.19 10.19 -0.94
CA LEU A 87 -5.34 8.78 -0.62
C LEU A 87 -4.11 8.04 -1.11
N LYS A 88 -3.67 7.06 -0.33
CA LYS A 88 -2.55 6.16 -0.65
C LYS A 88 -3.10 4.76 -0.82
N ALA A 89 -2.65 4.03 -1.82
CA ALA A 89 -3.09 2.66 -2.05
C ALA A 89 -1.97 1.78 -2.59
N THR A 90 -2.01 0.51 -2.22
CA THR A 90 -1.22 -0.54 -2.85
C THR A 90 -2.08 -1.24 -3.90
N LEU A 91 -1.66 -1.19 -5.17
CA LEU A 91 -2.25 -2.00 -6.24
C LEU A 91 -1.58 -3.37 -6.24
N LEU A 92 -2.39 -4.42 -6.19
CA LEU A 92 -1.97 -5.82 -6.27
C LEU A 92 -2.49 -6.42 -7.57
N ILE A 93 -1.60 -7.02 -8.36
CA ILE A 93 -1.92 -7.77 -9.58
C ILE A 93 -1.80 -9.27 -9.26
N GLU A 94 -2.93 -9.94 -9.15
CA GLU A 94 -3.06 -11.27 -8.55
C GLU A 94 -3.44 -12.32 -9.60
N TYR A 95 -2.49 -13.22 -9.85
CA TYR A 95 -2.67 -14.42 -10.67
C TYR A 95 -2.13 -15.63 -9.89
N PRO A 96 -2.97 -16.66 -9.63
CA PRO A 96 -2.55 -17.86 -8.90
C PRO A 96 -1.45 -18.63 -9.63
N ASP A 97 -1.59 -18.78 -10.95
CA ASP A 97 -0.60 -19.45 -11.80
C ASP A 97 0.58 -18.52 -12.11
N ILE A 98 1.80 -19.05 -12.00
CA ILE A 98 3.03 -18.27 -12.17
C ILE A 98 3.26 -17.88 -13.63
N ASP A 99 2.96 -18.78 -14.57
CA ASP A 99 3.19 -18.53 -16.00
C ASP A 99 2.13 -17.59 -16.57
N GLU A 100 0.88 -17.70 -16.11
CA GLU A 100 -0.17 -16.73 -16.38
C GLU A 100 0.21 -15.35 -15.81
N ARG A 101 0.67 -15.29 -14.55
CA ARG A 101 1.13 -14.03 -13.94
C ARG A 101 2.22 -13.37 -14.78
N ARG A 102 3.21 -14.12 -15.24
CA ARG A 102 4.31 -13.57 -16.05
C ARG A 102 3.79 -12.90 -17.32
N ARG A 103 2.94 -13.60 -18.09
CA ARG A 103 2.33 -13.07 -19.32
C ARG A 103 1.43 -11.86 -19.03
N ALA A 104 0.67 -11.91 -17.94
CA ALA A 104 -0.19 -10.80 -17.54
C ALA A 104 0.61 -9.54 -17.20
N LEU A 105 1.72 -9.65 -16.48
CA LEU A 105 2.56 -8.50 -16.13
C LEU A 105 3.28 -7.88 -17.35
N GLU A 106 3.51 -8.65 -18.41
CA GLU A 106 3.98 -8.11 -19.69
C GLU A 106 2.85 -7.34 -20.40
N ASN A 107 1.64 -7.92 -20.44
CA ASN A 107 0.48 -7.31 -21.12
C ASN A 107 -0.10 -6.08 -20.40
N LEU A 108 0.00 -6.04 -19.06
CA LEU A 108 -0.51 -4.96 -18.22
C LEU A 108 0.54 -3.87 -17.97
N ARG A 109 1.58 -3.79 -18.79
CA ARG A 109 2.63 -2.79 -18.64
C ARG A 109 2.04 -1.37 -18.62
N GLY A 110 2.36 -0.60 -17.58
CA GLY A 110 1.91 0.78 -17.41
C GLY A 110 0.49 0.91 -16.83
N ILE A 111 -0.18 -0.18 -16.46
CA ILE A 111 -1.53 -0.13 -15.88
C ILE A 111 -1.63 0.74 -14.64
N GLU A 112 -0.55 0.84 -13.87
CA GLU A 112 -0.43 1.69 -12.69
C GLU A 112 -0.72 3.17 -12.98
N HIS A 113 -0.52 3.63 -14.23
CA HIS A 113 -0.79 5.00 -14.68
C HIS A 113 -2.21 5.20 -15.23
N HIS A 114 -3.01 4.13 -15.29
CA HIS A 114 -4.37 4.13 -15.82
C HIS A 114 -5.45 3.93 -14.74
N ILE A 115 -5.04 3.89 -13.47
CA ILE A 115 -5.98 3.83 -12.34
C ILE A 115 -6.47 5.24 -12.02
N ALA A 116 -7.79 5.42 -12.01
CA ALA A 116 -8.42 6.69 -11.70
C ALA A 116 -9.38 6.56 -10.51
N LEU A 117 -9.47 7.62 -9.71
CA LEU A 117 -10.46 7.77 -8.66
C LEU A 117 -11.34 8.98 -8.97
N GLN A 118 -12.65 8.82 -8.85
CA GLN A 118 -13.61 9.91 -9.04
C GLN A 118 -14.40 10.13 -7.75
N VAL A 119 -14.46 11.40 -7.31
CA VAL A 119 -15.24 11.81 -6.14
C VAL A 119 -16.48 12.56 -6.62
N ALA A 120 -17.66 12.02 -6.35
CA ALA A 120 -18.93 12.56 -6.83
C ALA A 120 -18.85 12.92 -8.34
N ASP A 121 -19.27 14.13 -8.71
CA ASP A 121 -19.27 14.61 -10.10
C ASP A 121 -17.99 15.37 -10.49
N HIS A 122 -16.93 15.32 -9.68
CA HIS A 122 -15.65 15.95 -10.03
C HIS A 122 -14.93 15.20 -11.15
N ALA A 123 -13.96 15.86 -11.79
CA ALA A 123 -13.07 15.23 -12.74
C ALA A 123 -12.28 14.07 -12.10
N PRO A 124 -12.04 12.96 -12.82
CA PRO A 124 -11.23 11.86 -12.31
C PRO A 124 -9.80 12.29 -11.97
N VAL A 125 -9.30 11.79 -10.84
CA VAL A 125 -7.91 11.92 -10.41
C VAL A 125 -7.16 10.66 -10.82
N LEU A 126 -6.18 10.81 -11.71
CA LEU A 126 -5.27 9.72 -12.06
C LEU A 126 -4.29 9.45 -10.92
N ALA A 127 -3.98 8.17 -10.72
CA ALA A 127 -2.97 7.74 -9.77
C ALA A 127 -1.59 8.25 -10.19
N ILE A 128 -0.84 8.74 -9.21
CA ILE A 128 0.60 8.95 -9.31
C ILE A 128 1.24 7.70 -8.71
N ALA A 129 1.97 6.95 -9.53
CA ALA A 129 2.51 5.65 -9.16
C ALA A 129 4.02 5.70 -8.89
N ASP A 130 4.46 4.96 -7.88
CA ASP A 130 5.86 4.55 -7.66
C ASP A 130 6.89 5.70 -7.61
N GLU A 131 6.51 6.81 -6.96
CA GLU A 131 7.34 8.01 -6.81
C GLU A 131 8.62 7.76 -6.00
N ASP A 132 8.62 6.72 -5.17
CA ASP A 132 9.73 6.29 -4.32
C ASP A 132 10.78 5.48 -5.12
N LEU A 133 10.33 4.56 -5.96
CA LEU A 133 11.21 3.68 -6.72
C LEU A 133 10.53 3.15 -7.99
N PRO A 134 11.18 3.18 -9.16
CA PRO A 134 10.63 2.55 -10.37
C PRO A 134 10.40 1.05 -10.15
N ARG A 135 9.15 0.60 -10.20
CA ARG A 135 8.78 -0.82 -10.06
C ARG A 135 8.62 -1.55 -11.39
N SER A 136 8.35 -0.80 -12.46
CA SER A 136 8.24 -1.29 -13.82
C SER A 136 9.58 -1.21 -14.56
N ASN A 137 9.78 -2.06 -15.56
CA ASN A 137 10.92 -1.97 -16.48
C ASN A 137 10.46 -2.00 -17.94
N ASP A 138 11.42 -2.02 -18.88
CA ASP A 138 11.12 -1.97 -20.32
C ASP A 138 10.30 -3.16 -20.84
N SER A 139 10.31 -4.28 -20.12
CA SER A 139 9.68 -5.53 -20.53
C SER A 139 8.36 -5.85 -19.83
N LYS A 140 8.18 -5.41 -18.57
CA LYS A 140 7.02 -5.78 -17.74
C LYS A 140 6.74 -4.80 -16.60
N THR A 141 5.52 -4.83 -16.09
CA THR A 141 5.15 -4.16 -14.83
C THR A 141 5.42 -5.04 -13.60
N ALA A 142 5.31 -4.48 -12.40
CA ALA A 142 5.41 -5.20 -11.15
C ALA A 142 4.05 -5.79 -10.73
N ALA A 143 4.06 -6.79 -9.85
CA ALA A 143 2.82 -7.29 -9.26
C ALA A 143 2.25 -6.38 -8.16
N VAL A 144 3.03 -5.38 -7.73
CA VAL A 144 2.71 -4.48 -6.61
C VAL A 144 3.15 -3.07 -6.98
N HIS A 145 2.23 -2.11 -6.89
CA HIS A 145 2.51 -0.68 -7.09
C HIS A 145 2.00 0.16 -5.94
N PHE A 146 2.69 1.26 -5.66
CA PHE A 146 2.27 2.25 -4.69
C PHE A 146 1.67 3.45 -5.40
N LEU A 147 0.41 3.75 -5.08
CA LEU A 147 -0.38 4.77 -5.75
C LEU A 147 -0.72 5.90 -4.77
N ARG A 148 -0.65 7.13 -5.27
CA ARG A 148 -1.17 8.33 -4.62
C ARG A 148 -2.26 8.97 -5.48
N PHE A 149 -3.38 9.30 -4.85
CA PHE A 149 -4.47 10.08 -5.45
C PHE A 149 -4.56 11.42 -4.73
N GLU A 150 -4.19 12.49 -5.42
CA GLU A 150 -4.23 13.84 -4.87
C GLU A 150 -5.64 14.42 -4.94
N LEU A 151 -6.19 14.87 -3.80
CA LEU A 151 -7.55 15.39 -3.72
C LEU A 151 -7.54 16.90 -3.49
N GLY A 152 -8.21 17.64 -4.38
CA GLY A 152 -8.44 19.07 -4.17
C GLY A 152 -9.45 19.35 -3.06
N THR A 153 -9.42 20.55 -2.49
CA THR A 153 -10.31 20.96 -1.38
C THR A 153 -11.79 20.72 -1.66
N ALA A 154 -12.25 20.96 -2.90
CA ALA A 154 -13.64 20.74 -3.30
C ALA A 154 -14.01 19.24 -3.28
N MET A 155 -13.11 18.37 -3.76
CA MET A 155 -13.32 16.91 -3.72
C MET A 155 -13.38 16.42 -2.27
N ILE A 156 -12.50 16.91 -1.40
CA ILE A 156 -12.49 16.56 0.03
C ILE A 156 -13.81 17.01 0.70
N ALA A 157 -14.30 18.20 0.37
CA ALA A 157 -15.57 18.70 0.88
C ALA A 157 -16.76 17.88 0.39
N ALA A 158 -16.75 17.41 -0.86
CA ALA A 158 -17.81 16.59 -1.44
C ALA A 158 -17.81 15.13 -0.94
N TRP A 159 -16.69 14.64 -0.41
CA TRP A 159 -16.60 13.29 0.18
C TRP A 159 -17.24 13.21 1.58
N ARG A 160 -17.05 14.26 2.39
CA ARG A 160 -17.44 14.31 3.81
C ARG A 160 -18.94 14.44 4.01
#